data_AF-A0A950JL99-F1
#
_entry.id   AF-A0A950JL99-F1
#
_cell.length_a   1.000
_cell.length_b   1.000
_cell.length_c   1.000
_cell.angle_alpha   90.00
_cell.angle_beta   90.00
_cell.angle_gamma   90.00
#
_symmetry.space_group_name_H-M   'P 1'
#
loop_
_entity.id
_entity.type
_entity.pdbx_description
1 polymer ?
#
loop_
_entity_poly.entity_id
_entity_poly.type
_entity_poly.pdbx_seq_one_letter_code
_entity_poly.pdbx_strand_id
1 'polypeptide(L)'
;QKKYNYRPEWGAENSYMQFAIWARMVSEAGTFYPPDVIKQYEKGETFPSMVGDVRFRPEDHQLIRPVVIVRGKAPKDMKNEEDYWEVLEVVPGEPLMQKPGSVGCDLGSYT
;
A
#
# COMPACT_ATOMS: atom_id res chain seq x y z
N GLN A 1 7.09 2.90 17.86
CA GLN A 1 7.45 3.23 19.26
C GLN A 1 8.84 2.77 19.66
N LYS A 2 9.20 1.47 19.71
CA LYS A 2 10.52 1.02 20.19
C LYS A 2 11.75 1.76 19.61
N LYS A 3 11.72 2.11 18.31
CA LYS A 3 12.83 2.78 17.62
C LYS A 3 12.78 4.32 17.66
N TYR A 4 11.59 4.90 17.65
CA TYR A 4 11.42 6.35 17.43
C TYR A 4 10.58 7.06 18.50
N ASN A 5 10.14 6.34 19.53
CA ASN A 5 9.29 6.86 20.60
C ASN A 5 7.95 7.49 20.17
N TYR A 6 7.47 7.22 18.94
CA TYR A 6 6.14 7.62 18.46
C TYR A 6 5.41 6.45 17.77
N ARG A 7 4.08 6.51 17.63
CA ARG A 7 3.31 5.55 16.83
C ARG A 7 3.40 5.89 15.35
N PRO A 8 3.69 4.93 14.45
CA PRO A 8 3.83 5.23 13.04
C PRO A 8 2.56 5.85 12.47
N GLU A 9 2.72 6.99 11.82
CA GLU A 9 1.67 7.59 11.00
C GLU A 9 1.58 6.89 9.64
N TRP A 10 0.54 7.22 8.88
CA TRP A 10 0.28 6.63 7.57
C TRP A 10 1.47 6.70 6.61
N GLY A 11 2.19 7.82 6.57
CA GLY A 11 3.38 7.96 5.71
C GLY A 11 4.51 7.00 6.08
N ALA A 12 4.72 6.77 7.38
CA ALA A 12 5.75 5.87 7.88
C ALA A 12 5.41 4.41 7.59
N GLU A 13 4.14 4.03 7.76
CA GLU A 13 3.64 2.69 7.41
C GLU A 13 3.80 2.42 5.91
N ASN A 14 3.32 3.33 5.04
CA ASN A 14 3.43 3.16 3.60
C ASN A 14 4.89 3.02 3.16
N SER A 15 5.78 3.87 3.68
CA SER A 15 7.20 3.83 3.34
C SER A 15 7.83 2.50 3.72
N TYR A 16 7.50 1.98 4.91
CA TYR A 16 7.99 0.68 5.38
C TYR A 16 7.48 -0.47 4.52
N MET A 17 6.16 -0.51 4.27
CA MET A 17 5.53 -1.55 3.44
C MET A 17 6.13 -1.55 2.03
N GLN A 18 6.21 -0.40 1.37
CA GLN A 18 6.74 -0.28 0.01
C GLN A 18 8.18 -0.77 -0.07
N PHE A 19 9.03 -0.38 0.90
CA PHE A 19 10.42 -0.80 0.92
C PHE A 19 10.59 -2.29 1.20
N ALA A 20 9.77 -2.86 2.09
CA ALA A 20 9.77 -4.29 2.39
C ALA A 20 9.35 -5.13 1.17
N ILE A 21 8.29 -4.71 0.46
CA ILE A 21 7.84 -5.37 -0.76
C ILE A 21 8.92 -5.27 -1.84
N TRP A 22 9.49 -4.08 -2.06
CA TRP A 22 10.56 -3.87 -3.04
C TRP A 22 11.78 -4.74 -2.76
N ALA A 23 12.23 -4.81 -1.50
CA ALA A 23 13.35 -5.65 -1.12
C ALA A 23 13.07 -7.14 -1.41
N ARG A 24 11.81 -7.59 -1.20
CA ARG A 24 11.38 -8.94 -1.56
C ARG A 24 11.40 -9.15 -3.07
N MET A 25 10.84 -8.24 -3.86
CA MET A 25 10.79 -8.36 -5.33
C MET A 25 12.19 -8.33 -5.96
N VAL A 26 13.11 -7.52 -5.44
CA VAL A 26 14.53 -7.56 -5.81
C VAL A 26 15.16 -8.90 -5.49
N SER A 27 14.88 -9.45 -4.30
CA SER A 27 15.42 -10.74 -3.88
C SER A 27 14.91 -11.89 -4.75
N GLU A 28 13.64 -11.87 -5.14
CA GLU A 28 13.03 -12.86 -6.02
C GLU A 28 13.46 -12.71 -7.48
N ALA A 29 13.67 -11.48 -7.95
CA ALA A 29 14.22 -11.22 -9.29
C ALA A 29 15.72 -11.59 -9.38
N GLY A 30 16.44 -11.62 -8.26
CA GLY A 30 17.87 -11.89 -8.20
C GLY A 30 18.74 -10.78 -8.80
N THR A 31 18.19 -9.57 -8.96
CA THR A 31 18.86 -8.44 -9.61
C THR A 31 18.29 -7.10 -9.14
N PHE A 32 19.09 -6.04 -9.28
CA PHE A 32 18.65 -4.65 -9.11
C PHE A 32 18.28 -3.99 -10.45
N TYR A 33 18.37 -4.70 -11.58
CA TYR A 33 17.97 -4.16 -12.88
C TYR A 33 16.46 -3.88 -12.92
N PRO A 34 16.02 -2.61 -13.05
CA PRO A 34 14.63 -2.25 -12.80
C PRO A 34 13.59 -3.00 -13.65
N PRO A 35 13.78 -3.20 -14.96
CA PRO A 35 12.82 -3.96 -15.77
C PRO A 35 12.56 -5.39 -15.27
N ASP A 36 13.57 -6.07 -14.73
CA ASP A 36 13.38 -7.43 -14.21
C ASP A 36 12.67 -7.43 -12.85
N VAL A 37 12.92 -6.41 -12.02
CA VAL A 37 12.17 -6.20 -10.77
C VAL A 37 10.71 -5.85 -11.07
N ILE A 38 10.44 -5.00 -12.07
CA ILE A 38 9.08 -4.66 -12.50
C ILE A 38 8.34 -5.93 -12.98
N LYS A 39 8.97 -6.76 -13.82
CA LYS A 39 8.38 -8.05 -14.25
C LYS A 39 8.06 -8.98 -13.08
N GLN A 40 8.83 -8.92 -11.99
CA GLN A 40 8.53 -9.67 -10.77
C GLN A 40 7.26 -9.13 -10.10
N TYR A 41 7.12 -7.81 -9.95
CA TYR A 41 5.89 -7.18 -9.47
C TYR A 41 4.66 -7.53 -10.34
N GLU A 42 4.82 -7.54 -11.65
CA GLU A 42 3.73 -7.77 -12.62
C GLU A 42 3.16 -9.20 -12.61
N LYS A 43 3.79 -10.14 -11.88
CA LYS A 43 3.18 -11.44 -11.56
C LYS A 43 1.92 -11.29 -10.71
N GLY A 44 1.68 -10.12 -10.12
CA GLY A 44 0.42 -9.76 -9.47
C GLY A 44 0.22 -10.46 -8.13
N GLU A 45 1.30 -10.76 -7.43
CA GLU A 45 1.25 -11.36 -6.10
C GLU A 45 0.54 -10.45 -5.08
N THR A 46 0.02 -11.09 -4.04
CA THR A 46 -0.60 -10.40 -2.91
C THR A 46 0.38 -10.35 -1.75
N PHE A 47 0.45 -9.19 -1.10
CA PHE A 47 1.30 -8.91 0.04
C PHE A 47 0.44 -8.62 1.27
N PRO A 48 0.73 -9.23 2.42
CA PRO A 48 0.09 -8.82 3.66
C PRO A 48 0.56 -7.41 4.05
N SER A 49 -0.37 -6.54 4.43
CA SER A 49 -0.08 -5.20 4.97
C SER A 49 -0.86 -4.92 6.26
N MET A 50 -0.59 -3.77 6.89
CA MET A 50 -1.26 -3.38 8.13
C MET A 50 -2.76 -3.11 7.96
N VAL A 51 -3.20 -2.79 6.74
CA VAL A 51 -4.61 -2.50 6.42
C VAL A 51 -5.32 -3.66 5.70
N GLY A 52 -4.67 -4.82 5.61
CA GLY A 52 -5.12 -5.99 4.87
C GLY A 52 -4.25 -6.28 3.65
N ASP A 53 -4.66 -7.24 2.84
CA ASP A 53 -3.90 -7.70 1.69
C ASP A 53 -3.87 -6.65 0.57
N VAL A 54 -2.70 -6.47 -0.04
CA VAL A 54 -2.47 -5.51 -1.13
C VAL A 54 -1.83 -6.18 -2.34
N ARG A 55 -2.11 -5.70 -3.54
CA ARG A 55 -1.46 -6.17 -4.78
C ARG A 55 -1.26 -5.04 -5.77
N PHE A 56 -0.18 -5.11 -6.54
CA PHE A 56 0.01 -4.22 -7.67
C PHE A 56 -0.59 -4.86 -8.92
N ARG A 57 -1.43 -4.12 -9.65
CA ARG A 57 -1.95 -4.61 -10.93
C ARG A 57 -0.97 -4.28 -12.06
N PRO A 58 -0.70 -5.22 -12.97
CA PRO A 58 0.33 -5.04 -13.99
C PRO A 58 -0.05 -4.01 -15.06
N GLU A 59 -1.33 -3.69 -15.23
CA GLU A 59 -1.80 -2.87 -16.34
C GLU A 59 -1.44 -1.38 -16.22
N ASP A 60 -1.23 -0.89 -15.00
CA ASP A 60 -0.87 0.53 -14.73
C ASP A 60 -0.08 0.74 -13.43
N HIS A 61 0.41 -0.35 -12.82
CA HIS A 61 1.18 -0.36 -11.57
C HIS A 61 0.44 0.25 -10.37
N GLN A 62 -0.88 0.39 -10.44
CA GLN A 62 -1.70 0.84 -9.31
C GLN A 62 -1.71 -0.21 -8.19
N LEU A 63 -1.48 0.24 -6.96
CA LEU A 63 -1.69 -0.58 -5.76
C LEU A 63 -3.20 -0.67 -5.47
N ILE A 64 -3.74 -1.87 -5.51
CA ILE A 64 -5.04 -2.20 -4.96
C ILE A 64 -4.85 -2.49 -3.48
N ARG A 65 -5.52 -1.70 -2.62
CA ARG A 65 -5.49 -1.87 -1.16
C ARG A 65 -6.87 -1.59 -0.56
N PRO A 66 -7.21 -2.20 0.58
CA PRO A 66 -8.40 -1.84 1.33
C PRO A 66 -8.41 -0.35 1.69
N VAL A 67 -9.60 0.24 1.73
CA VAL A 67 -9.80 1.62 2.14
C VAL A 67 -10.46 1.63 3.51
N VAL A 68 -9.86 2.37 4.44
CA VAL A 68 -10.34 2.45 5.83
C VAL A 68 -11.19 3.70 5.99
N ILE A 69 -12.46 3.52 6.35
CA ILE A 69 -13.37 4.61 6.68
C ILE A 69 -13.23 4.88 8.17
N VAL A 70 -12.82 6.10 8.51
CA VAL A 70 -12.62 6.53 9.89
C VAL A 70 -13.53 7.69 10.26
N ARG A 71 -13.85 7.79 11.56
CA ARG A 71 -14.55 8.94 12.13
C ARG A 71 -13.72 9.57 13.22
N GLY A 72 -13.50 10.87 13.13
CA GLY A 72 -12.85 11.65 14.19
C GLY A 72 -13.65 11.58 15.49
N LYS A 73 -12.96 11.37 16.60
CA LYS A 73 -13.53 11.37 17.95
C LYS A 73 -13.58 12.79 18.50
N ALA A 74 -14.60 13.11 19.28
CA ALA A 74 -14.58 14.33 20.07
C ALA A 74 -13.54 14.20 21.20
N PRO A 75 -12.94 15.29 21.69
CA PRO A 75 -11.90 15.23 22.73
C PRO A 75 -12.31 14.43 23.98
N LYS A 76 -13.59 14.53 24.38
CA LYS A 76 -14.15 13.80 25.54
C LYS A 76 -14.21 12.28 25.35
N ASP A 77 -14.17 11.80 24.11
CA ASP A 77 -14.30 10.38 23.76
C ASP A 77 -12.92 9.73 23.48
N MET A 78 -11.84 10.52 23.49
CA MET A 78 -10.46 10.06 23.32
C MET A 78 -9.96 9.38 24.60
N LYS A 79 -9.37 8.18 24.48
CA LYS A 79 -8.84 7.42 25.62
C LYS A 79 -7.39 7.74 25.97
N ASN A 80 -6.68 8.43 25.08
CA ASN A 80 -5.30 8.89 25.22
C ASN A 80 -5.00 9.97 24.17
N GLU A 81 -3.80 10.57 24.23
CA GLU A 81 -3.38 11.67 23.36
C GLU A 81 -3.35 11.35 21.86
N GLU A 82 -3.29 10.06 21.48
CA GLU A 82 -3.23 9.63 20.07
C GLU A 82 -4.53 8.95 19.60
N ASP A 83 -5.59 8.94 20.42
CA ASP A 83 -6.86 8.25 20.12
C ASP A 83 -7.83 9.11 19.28
N TYR A 84 -7.37 9.58 18.13
CA TYR A 84 -8.07 10.61 17.34
C TYR A 84 -9.33 10.14 16.60
N TRP A 85 -9.45 8.84 16.31
CA TRP A 85 -10.52 8.33 15.45
C TRP A 85 -10.90 6.89 15.79
N GLU A 86 -12.08 6.48 15.33
CA GLU A 86 -12.53 5.09 15.28
C GLU A 86 -12.60 4.60 13.84
N VAL A 87 -12.31 3.32 13.63
CA VAL A 87 -12.55 2.65 12.35
C VAL A 87 -14.02 2.27 12.29
N LEU A 88 -14.73 2.78 11.29
CA LEU A 88 -16.12 2.41 11.03
C LEU A 88 -16.19 1.17 10.15
N GLU A 89 -15.36 1.12 9.11
CA GLU A 89 -15.38 0.06 8.11
C GLU A 89 -14.03 -0.04 7.39
N VAL A 90 -13.70 -1.25 6.93
CA VAL A 90 -12.60 -1.50 5.99
C VAL A 90 -13.21 -2.09 4.73
N VAL A 91 -13.24 -1.33 3.64
CA VAL A 91 -13.86 -1.75 2.39
C VAL A 91 -12.83 -2.32 1.41
N PRO A 92 -13.21 -3.30 0.57
CA PRO A 92 -12.32 -3.80 -0.48
C PRO A 92 -11.86 -2.70 -1.43
N GLY A 93 -10.59 -2.74 -1.83
CA GLY A 93 -10.00 -1.74 -2.74
C GLY A 93 -10.40 -1.90 -4.20
N GLU A 94 -10.55 -3.14 -4.67
CA GLU A 94 -10.78 -3.48 -6.08
C GLU A 94 -11.97 -2.71 -6.70
N PRO A 95 -13.16 -2.65 -6.07
CA PRO A 95 -14.31 -1.97 -6.67
C PRO A 95 -14.16 -0.44 -6.73
N LEU A 96 -13.18 0.13 -6.02
CA LEU A 96 -12.90 1.57 -5.97
C LEU A 96 -11.90 2.00 -7.03
N MET A 97 -11.18 1.06 -7.63
CA MET A 97 -10.19 1.36 -8.65
C MET A 97 -10.89 1.66 -9.98
N GLN A 98 -10.38 2.68 -10.68
CA GLN A 98 -10.79 2.91 -12.05
C GLN A 98 -10.31 1.75 -12.94
N LYS A 99 -11.04 1.46 -14.02
CA LYS A 99 -10.62 0.45 -14.99
C LYS A 99 -9.25 0.82 -15.57
N PRO A 100 -8.35 -0.16 -15.81
CA PRO A 100 -7.10 0.13 -16.49
C PRO A 100 -7.31 0.90 -17.80
N GLY A 101 -6.43 1.88 -18.05
CA GLY A 101 -6.50 2.76 -19.22
C GLY A 101 -7.50 3.93 -19.12
N SER A 102 -8.39 3.97 -18.12
CA SER A 102 -9.35 5.07 -17.99
C SER A 102 -8.71 6.43 -17.69
N VAL A 103 -7.48 6.42 -17.17
CA VAL A 103 -6.69 7.61 -16.83
C VAL A 103 -5.50 7.83 -17.79
N GLY A 104 -5.48 7.10 -18.92
CA GLY A 104 -4.46 7.29 -19.96
C GLY A 104 -3.05 6.80 -19.61
N CYS A 105 -2.94 5.80 -18.73
CA CYS A 105 -1.63 5.19 -18.44
C CYS A 105 -1.07 4.48 -19.68
N ASP A 106 0.17 4.82 -20.02
CA ASP A 106 1.01 4.15 -21.02
C ASP A 106 2.34 3.79 -20.35
N LEU A 107 2.52 2.50 -20.03
CA LEU A 107 3.68 2.01 -19.27
C LEU A 107 4.99 2.07 -20.06
N GLY A 108 4.93 2.25 -21.39
CA GLY A 108 6.10 2.21 -22.25
C GLY A 108 6.76 0.83 -22.36
N SER A 109 7.87 0.76 -23.08
CA SER A 109 8.64 -0.48 -23.29
C SER A 109 9.70 -0.69 -22.21
N TYR A 110 10.05 -1.97 -21.99
CA TYR A 110 11.22 -2.36 -21.18
C TYR A 110 12.58 -2.20 -21.90
N THR A 111 12.56 -1.60 -23.09
CA THR A 111 13.68 -1.47 -24.02
C THR A 111 14.02 -0.01 -24.25
#